data_AF-A0A446BBQ4-F1
#
_entry.id   AF-A0A446BBQ4-F1
#
_cell.length_a   1.000
_cell.length_b   1.000
_cell.length_c   1.000
_cell.angle_alpha   90.00
_cell.angle_beta   90.00
_cell.angle_gamma   90.00
#
_symmetry.space_group_name_H-M   'P 1'
#
loop_
_entity.id
_entity.type
_entity.pdbx_description
1 polymer ?
#
loop_
_entity_poly.entity_id
_entity_poly.type
_entity_poly.pdbx_seq_one_letter_code
_entity_poly.pdbx_strand_id
1 'polypeptide(L)'
;MSQKGSRLDGVFAAVLDRRRARNQLRQLTTVPDGMVDFSSNAYLSLSSQPAVQQAFLARLHAAAASPCPNSTTATSNTTNTGSSGNGSSSSNIINTSQPTTPSPSPPPPPPPLLGAGGSRLLDGNSARAEALERAVAAFHRAPAGLLFNSALDANVGLFASAPQPGDAVVYDALVHASVHDGMRLSRVPRERRRPFAHGRVWAAAAAAGPGGNGGRRWRRTVRGCRWRECSARF
;
A
#
# COMPACT_ATOMS: atom_id res chain seq x y z
N MET A 1 26.07 -37.48 5.34
CA MET A 1 26.24 -36.92 3.98
C MET A 1 26.07 -35.41 4.08
N SER A 2 27.18 -34.66 4.12
CA SER A 2 27.14 -33.21 4.29
C SER A 2 26.68 -32.57 2.97
N GLN A 3 25.48 -32.01 2.95
CA GLN A 3 25.05 -31.19 1.81
C GLN A 3 26.00 -29.99 1.72
N LYS A 4 26.84 -29.97 0.69
CA LYS A 4 27.60 -28.78 0.30
C LYS A 4 26.57 -27.72 -0.08
N GLY A 5 26.35 -26.75 0.80
CA GLY A 5 25.49 -25.60 0.52
C GLY A 5 25.88 -24.96 -0.81
N SER A 6 24.90 -24.43 -1.53
CA SER A 6 25.12 -23.77 -2.81
C SER A 6 26.08 -22.59 -2.64
N ARG A 7 26.72 -22.15 -3.73
CA ARG A 7 27.56 -20.93 -3.72
C ARG A 7 26.80 -19.72 -3.18
N LEU A 8 25.48 -19.65 -3.42
CA LEU A 8 24.62 -18.58 -2.89
C LEU A 8 24.45 -18.68 -1.37
N ASP A 9 24.31 -19.88 -0.82
CA ASP A 9 24.22 -20.10 0.63
C ASP A 9 25.49 -19.61 1.33
N GLY A 10 26.67 -19.88 0.74
CA GLY A 10 27.94 -19.33 1.23
C GLY A 10 28.00 -17.81 1.21
N VAL A 11 27.46 -17.17 0.15
CA VAL A 11 27.40 -15.69 0.05
C VAL A 11 26.44 -15.13 1.10
N PHE A 12 25.24 -15.69 1.27
CA PHE A 12 24.28 -15.22 2.26
C PHE A 12 24.79 -15.41 3.69
N ALA A 13 25.41 -16.54 3.99
CA ALA A 13 26.05 -16.78 5.28
C ALA A 13 27.12 -15.72 5.58
N ALA A 14 28.01 -15.44 4.61
CA ALA A 14 29.04 -14.42 4.77
C ALA A 14 28.46 -13.00 4.97
N VAL A 15 27.33 -12.67 4.33
CA VAL A 15 26.63 -11.38 4.53
C VAL A 15 26.03 -11.31 5.94
N LEU A 16 25.42 -12.38 6.43
CA LEU A 16 24.86 -12.45 7.79
C LEU A 16 25.95 -12.36 8.85
N ASP A 17 27.08 -13.07 8.67
CA ASP A 17 28.21 -13.03 9.60
C ASP A 17 28.84 -11.64 9.64
N ARG A 18 28.97 -10.96 8.50
CA ARG A 18 29.43 -9.57 8.44
C ARG A 18 28.50 -8.62 9.19
N ARG A 19 27.17 -8.82 9.09
CA ARG A 19 26.20 -8.03 9.86
C ARG A 19 26.28 -8.35 11.35
N ARG A 20 26.46 -9.61 11.73
CA ARG A 20 26.62 -10.05 13.13
C ARG A 20 27.88 -9.47 13.75
N ALA A 21 29.03 -9.55 13.06
CA ALA A 21 30.31 -8.98 13.52
C ALA A 21 30.27 -7.45 13.71
N ARG A 22 29.34 -6.76 13.04
CA ARG A 22 29.14 -5.31 13.15
C ARG A 22 28.00 -4.92 14.11
N ASN A 23 27.39 -5.87 14.81
CA ASN A 23 26.17 -5.65 15.61
C ASN A 23 25.02 -5.00 14.81
N GLN A 24 24.92 -5.33 13.52
CA GLN A 24 23.90 -4.83 12.59
C GLN A 24 22.84 -5.89 12.23
N LEU A 25 23.02 -7.12 12.70
CA LEU A 25 22.01 -8.16 12.55
C LEU A 25 20.88 -7.89 13.55
N ARG A 26 19.68 -7.63 13.05
CA ARG A 26 18.49 -7.34 13.87
C ARG A 26 17.62 -8.57 13.96
N GLN A 27 17.02 -8.79 15.13
CA GLN A 27 15.93 -9.74 15.34
C GLN A 27 14.69 -8.94 15.73
N LEU A 28 13.53 -9.35 15.21
CA LEU A 28 12.28 -8.69 15.55
C LEU A 28 11.87 -9.12 16.96
N THR A 29 11.78 -8.16 17.87
CA THR A 29 11.32 -8.37 19.24
C THR A 29 9.92 -7.82 19.38
N THR A 30 8.99 -8.62 19.92
CA THR A 30 7.70 -8.12 20.37
C THR A 30 7.83 -7.55 21.77
N VAL A 31 7.18 -6.44 22.05
CA VAL A 31 7.11 -5.88 23.41
C VAL A 31 6.25 -6.84 24.25
N PRO A 32 6.77 -7.37 25.38
CA PRO A 32 5.99 -8.24 26.25
C PRO A 32 4.79 -7.50 26.86
N ASP A 33 3.74 -8.26 27.20
CA ASP A 33 2.54 -7.71 27.84
C ASP A 33 2.88 -7.03 29.18
N GLY A 34 2.23 -5.90 29.45
CA GLY A 34 2.43 -5.13 30.68
C GLY A 34 3.67 -4.21 30.68
N MET A 35 4.45 -4.18 29.59
CA MET A 35 5.56 -3.23 29.44
C MET A 35 5.15 -1.91 28.79
N VAL A 36 5.87 -0.84 29.12
CA VAL A 36 5.70 0.48 28.51
C VAL A 36 6.55 0.56 27.24
N ASP A 37 5.92 0.89 26.11
CA ASP A 37 6.59 1.05 24.82
C ASP A 37 6.99 2.51 24.54
N PHE A 38 8.30 2.79 24.56
CA PHE A 38 8.88 4.09 24.22
C PHE A 38 9.34 4.21 22.74
N SER A 39 9.14 3.16 21.95
CA SER A 39 9.63 3.06 20.56
C SER A 39 8.56 3.26 19.50
N SER A 40 7.29 3.25 19.90
CA SER A 40 6.16 3.44 18.99
C SER A 40 6.15 4.83 18.36
N ASN A 41 5.81 4.88 17.07
CA ASN A 41 5.52 6.12 16.35
C ASN A 41 4.05 6.55 16.47
N ALA A 42 3.24 5.87 17.30
CA ALA A 42 1.84 6.23 17.56
C ALA A 42 1.74 7.36 18.60
N TYR A 43 2.26 8.55 18.27
CA TYR A 43 2.48 9.67 19.20
C TYR A 43 1.25 10.08 20.04
N LEU A 44 0.05 10.01 19.45
CA LEU A 44 -1.21 10.37 20.11
C LEU A 44 -2.08 9.14 20.41
N SER A 45 -1.56 7.94 20.17
CA SER A 45 -2.26 6.66 20.36
C SER A 45 -3.67 6.60 19.73
N LEU A 46 -3.89 7.31 18.62
CA LEU A 46 -5.21 7.36 17.97
C LEU A 46 -5.73 5.99 17.53
N SER A 47 -4.84 5.02 17.32
CA SER A 47 -5.18 3.63 17.00
C SER A 47 -5.84 2.87 18.16
N SER A 48 -5.58 3.27 19.42
CA SER A 48 -6.22 2.69 20.61
C SER A 48 -7.45 3.46 21.07
N GLN A 49 -7.75 4.61 20.45
CA GLN A 49 -8.92 5.41 20.82
C GLN A 49 -10.22 4.66 20.46
N PRO A 50 -11.12 4.40 21.44
CA PRO A 50 -12.33 3.61 21.20
C PRO A 50 -13.21 4.18 20.09
N ALA A 51 -13.35 5.50 19.99
CA ALA A 51 -14.15 6.15 18.95
C ALA A 51 -13.62 5.85 17.54
N VAL A 52 -12.29 5.81 17.36
CA VAL A 52 -11.66 5.50 16.06
C VAL A 52 -11.86 4.03 15.72
N GLN A 53 -11.65 3.14 16.70
CA GLN A 53 -11.85 1.70 16.52
C GLN A 53 -13.31 1.36 16.19
N GLN A 54 -14.27 1.94 16.92
CA GLN A 54 -15.69 1.75 16.67
C GLN A 54 -16.10 2.27 15.29
N ALA A 55 -15.63 3.46 14.90
CA ALA A 55 -15.90 3.99 13.57
C ALA A 55 -15.30 3.14 12.45
N PHE A 56 -14.12 2.54 12.67
CA PHE A 56 -13.50 1.60 11.73
C PHE A 56 -14.31 0.30 11.62
N LEU A 57 -14.65 -0.32 12.76
CA LEU A 57 -15.42 -1.57 12.80
C LEU A 57 -16.82 -1.41 12.19
N ALA A 58 -17.51 -0.30 12.49
CA ALA A 58 -18.81 0.00 11.90
C ALA A 58 -18.73 0.06 10.36
N ARG A 59 -17.66 0.65 9.82
CA ARG A 59 -17.42 0.72 8.37
C ARG A 59 -17.06 -0.63 7.77
N LEU A 60 -16.29 -1.45 8.49
CA LEU A 60 -15.91 -2.79 8.07
C LEU A 60 -17.15 -3.69 7.97
N HIS A 61 -18.01 -3.66 8.99
CA HIS A 61 -19.28 -4.39 8.98
C HIS A 61 -20.20 -3.93 7.86
N ALA A 62 -20.31 -2.62 7.61
CA ALA A 62 -21.11 -2.09 6.51
C ALA A 62 -20.59 -2.53 5.12
N ALA A 63 -19.27 -2.59 4.95
CA ALA A 63 -18.66 -3.09 3.71
C ALA A 63 -18.90 -4.60 3.53
N ALA A 64 -18.78 -5.37 4.61
CA ALA A 64 -19.04 -6.81 4.60
C ALA A 64 -20.51 -7.17 4.30
N ALA A 65 -21.45 -6.30 4.69
CA ALA A 65 -22.88 -6.50 4.46
C ALA A 65 -23.36 -6.07 3.06
N SER A 66 -22.50 -5.43 2.25
CA SER A 66 -22.87 -5.01 0.89
C SER A 66 -22.87 -6.22 -0.05
N PRO A 67 -23.99 -6.53 -0.73
CA PRO A 67 -24.05 -7.68 -1.63
C PRO A 67 -23.14 -7.49 -2.85
N CYS A 68 -22.45 -8.55 -3.27
CA CYS A 68 -21.68 -8.56 -4.51
C CYS A 68 -22.60 -8.25 -5.71
N PRO A 69 -22.20 -7.43 -6.71
CA PRO A 69 -23.00 -7.13 -7.89
C PRO A 69 -23.09 -8.30 -8.89
N ASN A 70 -23.25 -9.54 -8.45
CA ASN A 70 -23.19 -10.70 -9.35
C ASN A 70 -23.99 -11.91 -8.81
N SER A 71 -25.20 -11.71 -8.29
CA SER A 71 -26.19 -12.78 -8.25
C SER A 71 -27.24 -12.50 -9.30
N THR A 72 -26.95 -12.87 -10.55
CA THR A 72 -27.98 -13.02 -11.58
C THR A 72 -29.06 -13.92 -10.99
N THR A 73 -30.21 -13.33 -10.68
CA THR A 73 -31.42 -14.04 -10.26
C THR A 73 -31.78 -14.96 -11.43
N ALA A 74 -31.48 -16.25 -11.31
CA ALA A 74 -31.96 -17.25 -12.25
C ALA A 74 -33.48 -17.32 -12.09
N THR A 75 -34.20 -16.67 -13.01
CA THR A 75 -35.64 -16.77 -13.17
C THR A 75 -36.01 -18.25 -13.33
N SER A 76 -36.65 -18.85 -12.33
CA SER A 76 -37.23 -20.18 -12.42
C SER A 76 -38.43 -20.13 -13.35
N ASN A 77 -38.25 -20.51 -14.61
CA ASN A 77 -39.36 -20.75 -15.52
C ASN A 77 -40.08 -22.04 -15.11
N THR A 78 -41.28 -21.85 -14.57
CA THR A 78 -42.32 -22.87 -14.44
C THR A 78 -42.78 -23.31 -15.83
N THR A 79 -42.62 -24.59 -16.16
CA THR A 79 -43.39 -25.25 -17.21
C THR A 79 -44.14 -26.42 -16.60
N ASN A 80 -45.42 -26.16 -16.28
CA ASN A 80 -46.42 -27.19 -16.14
C ASN A 80 -46.75 -27.73 -17.53
N THR A 81 -46.49 -29.02 -17.76
CA THR A 81 -47.17 -29.79 -18.81
C THR A 81 -47.69 -31.06 -18.17
N GLY A 82 -49.01 -31.12 -18.00
CA GLY A 82 -49.71 -32.32 -17.59
C GLY A 82 -49.81 -33.32 -18.74
N SER A 83 -49.78 -34.60 -18.38
CA SER A 83 -50.28 -35.68 -19.23
C SER A 83 -50.69 -36.85 -18.34
N SER A 84 -51.99 -37.13 -18.36
CA SER A 84 -52.68 -38.26 -17.75
C SER A 84 -52.17 -39.61 -18.26
N GLY A 85 -52.15 -40.61 -17.39
CA GLY A 85 -52.01 -42.02 -17.75
C GLY A 85 -52.35 -42.94 -16.58
N ASN A 86 -53.52 -43.57 -16.62
CA ASN A 86 -53.97 -44.59 -15.68
C ASN A 86 -53.17 -45.89 -15.84
N GLY A 87 -52.86 -46.56 -14.72
CA GLY A 87 -52.31 -47.90 -14.69
C GLY A 87 -52.32 -48.49 -13.29
N SER A 88 -53.36 -49.26 -12.99
CA SER A 88 -53.52 -50.04 -11.77
C SER A 88 -52.48 -51.16 -11.67
N SER A 89 -51.76 -51.24 -10.54
CA SER A 89 -51.20 -52.50 -10.03
C SER A 89 -50.83 -52.37 -8.57
N SER A 90 -51.51 -53.17 -7.75
CA SER A 90 -51.26 -53.43 -6.34
C SER A 90 -49.83 -53.90 -6.11
N SER A 91 -49.12 -53.33 -5.12
CA SER A 91 -48.02 -54.01 -4.42
C SER A 91 -47.67 -53.30 -3.12
N ASN A 92 -48.02 -53.96 -2.02
CA ASN A 92 -47.45 -53.96 -0.66
C ASN A 92 -46.62 -52.75 -0.21
N ILE A 93 -47.22 -52.02 0.74
CA ILE A 93 -46.56 -51.12 1.68
C ILE A 93 -45.60 -51.93 2.54
N ILE A 94 -44.30 -51.90 2.22
CA ILE A 94 -43.24 -52.16 3.20
C ILE A 94 -42.80 -50.78 3.67
N ASN A 95 -43.21 -50.41 4.89
CA ASN A 95 -42.75 -49.22 5.57
C ASN A 95 -41.31 -49.44 6.03
N THR A 96 -40.36 -49.32 5.09
CA THR A 96 -38.94 -49.23 5.41
C THR A 96 -38.68 -47.78 5.82
N SER A 97 -38.74 -47.49 7.12
CA SER A 97 -38.28 -46.23 7.68
C SER A 97 -36.79 -46.07 7.37
N GLN A 98 -36.48 -45.43 6.24
CA GLN A 98 -35.13 -44.97 5.95
C GLN A 98 -34.72 -44.00 7.06
N PRO A 99 -33.54 -44.16 7.68
CA PRO A 99 -33.01 -43.14 8.56
C PRO A 99 -32.86 -41.86 7.74
N THR A 100 -33.60 -40.82 8.10
CA THR A 100 -33.43 -39.47 7.56
C THR A 100 -32.01 -39.02 7.90
N THR A 101 -31.09 -39.17 6.95
CA THR A 101 -29.77 -38.55 7.06
C THR A 101 -30.00 -37.05 7.16
N PRO A 102 -29.43 -36.36 8.17
CA PRO A 102 -29.52 -34.90 8.20
C PRO A 102 -28.83 -34.39 6.93
N SER A 103 -29.61 -33.67 6.11
CA SER A 103 -29.10 -32.96 4.93
C SER A 103 -27.86 -32.14 5.33
N PRO A 104 -26.75 -32.22 4.59
CA PRO A 104 -25.56 -31.44 4.92
C PRO A 104 -25.94 -29.95 4.91
N SER A 105 -25.79 -29.31 6.06
CA SER A 105 -25.94 -27.86 6.22
C SER A 105 -25.14 -27.14 5.13
N PRO A 106 -25.69 -26.11 4.47
CA PRO A 106 -24.98 -25.40 3.42
C PRO A 106 -23.64 -24.86 3.96
N PRO A 107 -22.57 -24.86 3.14
CA PRO A 107 -21.29 -24.32 3.56
C PRO A 107 -21.47 -22.85 3.98
N PRO A 108 -20.73 -22.40 5.01
CA PRO A 108 -20.80 -21.00 5.44
C PRO A 108 -20.47 -20.09 4.25
N PRO A 109 -21.14 -18.92 4.13
CA PRO A 109 -20.83 -17.98 3.07
C PRO A 109 -19.34 -17.61 3.12
N PRO A 110 -18.68 -17.41 1.97
CA PRO A 110 -17.30 -17.00 1.94
C PRO A 110 -17.13 -15.70 2.73
N PRO A 111 -15.99 -15.53 3.44
CA PRO A 111 -15.75 -14.32 4.20
C PRO A 111 -15.83 -13.09 3.29
N PRO A 112 -16.34 -11.96 3.78
CA PRO A 112 -16.45 -10.74 2.99
C PRO A 112 -15.07 -10.34 2.47
N LEU A 113 -14.99 -9.92 1.20
CA LEU A 113 -13.76 -9.42 0.61
C LEU A 113 -13.48 -8.01 1.16
N LEU A 114 -12.48 -7.88 2.03
CA LEU A 114 -12.16 -6.63 2.73
C LEU A 114 -11.07 -5.78 2.04
N GLY A 115 -10.58 -6.22 0.89
CA GLY A 115 -9.56 -5.51 0.10
C GLY A 115 -10.17 -4.62 -0.98
N ALA A 116 -9.37 -3.70 -1.52
CA ALA A 116 -9.78 -2.85 -2.64
C ALA A 116 -10.10 -3.62 -3.93
N GLY A 117 -9.70 -4.89 -4.04
CA GLY A 117 -10.03 -5.75 -5.18
C GLY A 117 -9.21 -5.52 -6.45
N GLY A 118 -8.43 -4.44 -6.55
CA GLY A 118 -7.59 -4.15 -7.70
C GLY A 118 -6.65 -2.95 -7.53
N SER A 119 -6.03 -2.52 -8.62
CA SER A 119 -5.26 -1.27 -8.68
C SER A 119 -6.19 -0.06 -8.79
N ARG A 120 -5.71 1.14 -8.44
CA ARG A 120 -6.48 2.40 -8.58
C ARG A 120 -6.92 2.70 -10.03
N LEU A 121 -6.28 2.09 -11.03
CA LEU A 121 -6.64 2.30 -12.44
C LEU A 121 -7.77 1.36 -12.91
N LEU A 122 -7.88 0.19 -12.29
CA LEU A 122 -8.90 -0.81 -12.60
C LEU A 122 -9.97 -0.73 -11.51
N ASP A 123 -10.24 -1.83 -10.81
CA ASP A 123 -11.35 -1.91 -9.85
C ASP A 123 -11.00 -1.48 -8.41
N GLY A 124 -9.77 -1.02 -8.17
CA GLY A 124 -9.27 -0.68 -6.84
C GLY A 124 -9.49 0.75 -6.38
N ASN A 125 -10.06 1.61 -7.24
CA ASN A 125 -10.40 2.98 -6.83
C ASN A 125 -11.74 2.99 -6.09
N SER A 126 -11.84 3.82 -5.06
CA SER A 126 -13.10 3.96 -4.32
C SER A 126 -13.36 5.43 -3.97
N ALA A 127 -14.63 5.79 -3.86
CA ALA A 127 -15.05 7.12 -3.43
C ALA A 127 -14.46 7.50 -2.05
N ARG A 128 -14.17 6.50 -1.20
CA ARG A 128 -13.50 6.69 0.11
C ARG A 128 -12.05 7.11 -0.05
N ALA A 129 -11.30 6.48 -0.95
CA ALA A 129 -9.91 6.85 -1.25
C ALA A 129 -9.85 8.30 -1.75
N GLU A 130 -10.72 8.66 -2.71
CA GLU A 130 -10.77 10.03 -3.23
C GLU A 130 -11.22 11.06 -2.20
N ALA A 131 -12.18 10.71 -1.34
CA ALA A 131 -12.62 11.59 -0.25
C ALA A 131 -11.49 11.85 0.74
N LEU A 132 -10.70 10.82 1.07
CA LEU A 132 -9.52 10.96 1.91
C LEU A 132 -8.44 11.82 1.23
N GLU A 133 -8.20 11.63 -0.07
CA GLU A 133 -7.27 12.47 -0.86
C GLU A 133 -7.67 13.95 -0.81
N ARG A 134 -8.97 14.24 -1.02
CA ARG A 134 -9.50 15.60 -0.91
C ARG A 134 -9.36 16.17 0.51
N ALA A 135 -9.66 15.37 1.54
CA ALA A 135 -9.55 15.81 2.93
C ALA A 135 -8.10 16.13 3.32
N VAL A 136 -7.14 15.28 2.91
CA VAL A 136 -5.71 15.51 3.14
C VAL A 136 -5.21 16.73 2.36
N ALA A 137 -5.61 16.89 1.10
CA ALA A 137 -5.27 18.06 0.30
C ALA A 137 -5.78 19.36 0.95
N ALA A 138 -7.04 19.37 1.40
CA ALA A 138 -7.64 20.50 2.09
C ALA A 138 -6.91 20.82 3.41
N PHE A 139 -6.58 19.80 4.21
CA PHE A 139 -5.83 19.96 5.46
C PHE A 139 -4.46 20.60 5.23
N HIS A 140 -3.75 20.20 4.17
CA HIS A 140 -2.45 20.76 3.80
C HIS A 140 -2.51 22.04 2.96
N ARG A 141 -3.72 22.55 2.62
CA ARG A 141 -3.92 23.68 1.69
C ARG A 141 -3.20 23.45 0.35
N ALA A 142 -3.21 22.21 -0.13
CA ALA A 142 -2.62 21.81 -1.39
C ALA A 142 -3.70 21.68 -2.49
N PRO A 143 -3.34 21.89 -3.77
CA PRO A 143 -4.30 21.78 -4.87
C PRO A 143 -4.83 20.35 -5.09
N ALA A 144 -4.05 19.34 -4.70
CA ALA A 144 -4.43 17.92 -4.82
C ALA A 144 -3.69 17.07 -3.78
N GLY A 145 -4.20 15.87 -3.54
CA GLY A 145 -3.60 14.84 -2.69
C GLY A 145 -3.66 13.49 -3.40
N LEU A 146 -2.70 12.61 -3.09
CA LEU A 146 -2.61 11.28 -3.68
C LEU A 146 -2.25 10.26 -2.61
N LEU A 147 -3.03 9.18 -2.50
CA LEU A 147 -2.78 8.10 -1.54
C LEU A 147 -1.78 7.08 -2.07
N PHE A 148 -0.89 6.66 -1.19
CA PHE A 148 0.04 5.56 -1.38
C PHE A 148 -0.13 4.55 -0.24
N ASN A 149 0.31 3.31 -0.46
CA ASN A 149 0.27 2.26 0.56
C ASN A 149 1.12 2.60 1.78
N SER A 150 2.19 3.37 1.60
CA SER A 150 3.05 3.85 2.68
C SER A 150 3.71 5.18 2.31
N ALA A 151 4.21 5.89 3.32
CA ALA A 151 5.04 7.08 3.11
C ALA A 151 6.40 6.75 2.46
N LEU A 152 6.87 5.50 2.55
CA LEU A 152 8.04 5.03 1.83
C LEU A 152 7.74 5.02 0.32
N ASP A 153 6.63 4.40 -0.09
CA ASP A 153 6.22 4.33 -1.50
C ASP A 153 5.93 5.71 -2.07
N ALA A 154 5.32 6.59 -1.28
CA ALA A 154 5.08 7.98 -1.68
C ALA A 154 6.39 8.71 -2.00
N ASN A 155 7.39 8.60 -1.12
CA ASN A 155 8.71 9.22 -1.35
C ASN A 155 9.44 8.59 -2.54
N VAL A 156 9.48 7.26 -2.61
CA VAL A 156 10.15 6.55 -3.71
C VAL A 156 9.50 6.93 -5.04
N GLY A 157 8.17 6.86 -5.14
CA GLY A 157 7.42 7.21 -6.33
C GLY A 157 7.61 8.67 -6.74
N LEU A 158 7.55 9.60 -5.78
CA LEU A 158 7.75 11.03 -6.05
C LEU A 158 9.15 11.31 -6.62
N PHE A 159 10.21 10.90 -5.92
CA PHE A 159 11.58 11.22 -6.34
C PHE A 159 12.04 10.43 -7.57
N ALA A 160 11.46 9.26 -7.83
CA ALA A 160 11.74 8.49 -9.03
C ALA A 160 11.11 9.11 -10.30
N SER A 161 9.92 9.73 -10.17
CA SER A 161 9.11 10.13 -11.33
C SER A 161 9.03 11.64 -11.56
N ALA A 162 8.94 12.46 -10.52
CA ALA A 162 8.73 13.89 -10.68
C ALA A 162 9.97 14.64 -11.20
N PRO A 163 11.20 14.44 -10.64
CA PRO A 163 12.39 15.11 -11.15
C PRO A 163 12.78 14.62 -12.54
N GLN A 164 13.05 15.55 -13.46
CA GLN A 164 13.44 15.28 -14.84
C GLN A 164 14.96 15.45 -15.05
N PRO A 165 15.55 14.91 -16.12
CA PRO A 165 17.01 14.97 -16.35
C PRO A 165 17.64 16.38 -16.29
N GLY A 166 16.87 17.41 -16.61
CA GLY A 166 17.31 18.81 -16.58
C GLY A 166 17.32 19.45 -15.18
N ASP A 167 16.66 18.82 -14.21
CA ASP A 167 16.43 19.38 -12.88
C ASP A 167 17.62 19.15 -11.95
N ALA A 168 17.57 19.79 -10.79
CA ALA A 168 18.49 19.54 -9.67
C ALA A 168 17.68 19.19 -8.43
N VAL A 169 18.17 18.22 -7.64
CA VAL A 169 17.52 17.80 -6.39
C VAL A 169 18.41 18.24 -5.25
N VAL A 170 17.92 19.18 -4.43
CA VAL A 170 18.57 19.63 -3.20
C VAL A 170 17.88 18.95 -2.03
N TYR A 171 18.63 18.27 -1.16
CA TYR A 171 18.05 17.46 -0.09
C TYR A 171 18.93 17.46 1.17
N ASP A 172 18.32 17.26 2.33
CA ASP A 172 19.03 17.17 3.61
C ASP A 172 19.84 15.87 3.67
N ALA A 173 21.09 15.92 4.13
CA ALA A 173 21.97 14.75 4.18
C ALA A 173 21.46 13.61 5.08
N LEU A 174 20.60 13.90 6.06
CA LEU A 174 19.97 12.93 6.94
C LEU A 174 18.48 12.73 6.63
N VAL A 175 18.05 13.10 5.42
CA VAL A 175 16.69 12.80 4.96
C VAL A 175 16.42 11.29 4.99
N HIS A 176 15.16 10.93 5.20
CA HIS A 176 14.74 9.53 5.33
C HIS A 176 15.22 8.65 4.16
N ALA A 177 15.59 7.40 4.46
CA ALA A 177 16.18 6.47 3.49
C ALA A 177 15.33 6.27 2.22
N SER A 178 14.00 6.32 2.33
CA SER A 178 13.07 6.23 1.18
C SER A 178 13.30 7.33 0.14
N VAL A 179 13.72 8.53 0.55
CA VAL A 179 14.04 9.62 -0.37
C VAL A 179 15.32 9.31 -1.13
N HIS A 180 16.32 8.73 -0.46
CA HIS A 180 17.53 8.27 -1.14
C HIS A 180 17.24 7.17 -2.16
N ASP A 181 16.35 6.23 -1.84
CA ASP A 181 15.96 5.16 -2.76
C ASP A 181 15.17 5.70 -3.96
N GLY A 182 14.24 6.64 -3.74
CA GLY A 182 13.57 7.34 -4.83
C GLY A 182 14.53 8.12 -5.72
N MET A 183 15.49 8.83 -5.12
CA MET A 183 16.54 9.53 -5.88
C MET A 183 17.42 8.57 -6.68
N ARG A 184 17.72 7.36 -6.19
CA ARG A 184 18.49 6.36 -6.94
C ARG A 184 17.79 5.95 -8.23
N LEU A 185 16.46 5.85 -8.21
CA LEU A 185 15.62 5.55 -9.37
C LEU A 185 15.34 6.78 -10.26
N SER A 186 15.63 7.99 -9.77
CA SER A 186 15.41 9.24 -10.49
C SER A 186 16.24 9.35 -11.76
N ARG A 187 15.67 10.07 -12.75
CA ARG A 187 16.32 10.42 -14.01
C ARG A 187 17.35 11.55 -13.88
N VAL A 188 17.42 12.21 -12.72
CA VAL A 188 18.37 13.29 -12.46
C VAL A 188 19.79 12.72 -12.30
N PRO A 189 20.79 13.20 -13.06
CA PRO A 189 22.18 12.75 -12.91
C PRO A 189 22.73 12.97 -11.49
N ARG A 190 23.66 12.12 -11.04
CA ARG A 190 24.23 12.18 -9.68
C ARG A 190 24.89 13.55 -9.43
N GLU A 191 25.50 14.13 -10.45
CA GLU A 191 26.16 15.43 -10.42
C GLU A 191 25.17 16.59 -10.30
N ARG A 192 23.87 16.36 -10.25
CA ARG A 192 22.83 17.38 -10.01
C ARG A 192 22.04 17.15 -8.72
N ARG A 193 22.39 16.09 -7.97
CA ARG A 193 21.87 15.82 -6.63
C ARG A 193 22.80 16.51 -5.62
N ARG A 194 22.25 17.32 -4.73
CA ARG A 194 23.00 18.22 -3.84
C ARG A 194 22.56 17.99 -2.39
N PRO A 195 23.32 17.20 -1.60
CA PRO A 195 23.07 17.11 -0.18
C PRO A 195 23.47 18.42 0.52
N PHE A 196 22.74 18.81 1.55
CA PHE A 196 23.12 19.86 2.48
C PHE A 196 23.19 19.35 3.91
N ALA A 197 24.00 20.00 4.76
CA ALA A 197 24.19 19.58 6.13
C ALA A 197 22.88 19.62 6.93
N HIS A 198 22.64 18.60 7.75
CA HIS A 198 21.38 18.43 8.44
C HIS A 198 20.95 19.66 9.24
N GLY A 199 19.68 20.05 9.10
CA GLY A 199 19.10 21.18 9.83
C GLY A 199 19.67 22.55 9.43
N ARG A 200 20.50 22.63 8.39
CA ARG A 200 20.99 23.91 7.85
C ARG A 200 20.13 24.36 6.67
N VAL A 201 19.83 25.65 6.62
CA VAL A 201 19.19 26.25 5.45
C VAL A 201 20.18 26.21 4.29
N TRP A 202 19.76 25.64 3.15
CA TRP A 202 20.57 25.65 1.94
C TRP A 202 20.82 27.08 1.46
N ALA A 203 22.08 27.50 1.46
CA ALA A 203 22.52 28.77 0.87
C ALA A 203 22.99 28.53 -0.57
N ALA A 204 22.16 28.90 -1.55
CA ALA A 204 22.46 28.71 -2.98
C ALA A 204 23.78 29.38 -3.43
N ALA A 205 24.25 30.41 -2.72
CA ALA A 205 25.49 31.11 -3.02
C ALA A 205 26.77 30.30 -2.68
N ALA A 206 26.72 29.40 -1.69
CA ALA A 206 27.90 28.66 -1.22
C ALA A 206 28.27 27.44 -2.09
N ALA A 207 27.38 27.04 -3.01
CA ALA A 207 27.57 25.86 -3.86
C ALA A 207 28.33 26.14 -5.17
N ALA A 208 28.77 27.38 -5.40
CA ALA A 208 29.65 27.74 -6.50
C ALA A 208 31.11 27.59 -6.04
N GLY A 209 31.68 26.40 -6.20
CA GLY A 209 33.09 26.15 -5.85
C GLY A 209 34.08 27.01 -6.67
N PRO A 210 35.26 27.33 -6.13
CA PRO A 210 36.32 28.01 -6.87
C PRO A 210 36.98 27.00 -7.83
N GLY A 211 36.79 27.14 -9.15
CA GLY A 211 37.58 26.37 -10.13
C GLY A 211 36.87 25.82 -11.36
N GLY A 212 35.58 26.11 -11.59
CA GLY A 212 34.90 25.72 -12.84
C GLY A 212 34.96 26.81 -13.90
N ASN A 213 36.05 26.86 -14.68
CA ASN A 213 36.13 27.72 -15.87
C ASN A 213 35.20 27.15 -16.96
N GLY A 214 33.94 27.60 -16.95
CA GLY A 214 32.88 27.06 -17.80
C GLY A 214 31.52 27.55 -17.31
N GLY A 215 31.20 28.80 -17.65
CA GLY A 215 30.08 29.57 -17.14
C GLY A 215 28.76 28.83 -16.99
N ARG A 216 28.40 28.48 -15.75
CA ARG A 216 27.02 28.46 -15.27
C ARG A 216 26.97 29.04 -13.86
N ARG A 217 27.09 30.37 -13.79
CA ARG A 217 26.56 31.14 -12.66
C ARG A 217 25.10 30.73 -12.52
N TRP A 218 24.72 30.13 -11.39
CA TRP A 218 23.32 29.89 -11.03
C TRP A 218 22.66 31.25 -10.85
N ARG A 219 22.28 31.88 -11.96
CA ARG A 219 21.48 33.09 -11.93
C ARG A 219 20.15 32.69 -11.30
N ARG A 220 19.73 33.47 -10.32
CA ARG A 220 18.32 33.64 -9.99
C ARG A 220 17.65 34.27 -11.21
N THR A 221 17.48 33.51 -12.29
CA THR A 221 16.68 33.93 -13.43
C THR A 221 15.24 33.78 -12.99
N VAL A 222 14.70 34.89 -12.48
CA VAL A 222 13.26 35.16 -12.31
C VAL A 222 12.51 35.11 -13.67
N ARG A 223 13.18 34.72 -14.77
CA ARG A 223 12.60 34.39 -16.07
C ARG A 223 13.22 33.09 -16.58
N GLY A 224 12.61 31.95 -16.26
CA GLY A 224 12.95 30.66 -16.87
C GLY A 224 12.79 29.45 -15.95
N CYS A 225 13.17 29.57 -14.68
CA CYS A 225 12.77 28.61 -13.65
C CYS A 225 11.39 29.03 -13.15
N ARG A 226 10.33 28.62 -13.86
CA ARG A 226 9.07 28.42 -13.15
C ARG A 226 9.42 27.42 -12.05
N TRP A 227 9.23 27.80 -10.79
CA TRP A 227 8.64 26.84 -9.88
C TRP A 227 7.39 26.41 -10.62
N ARG A 228 7.45 25.29 -11.35
CA ARG A 228 6.23 24.66 -11.79
C ARG A 228 5.61 24.31 -10.46
N GLU A 229 4.60 25.08 -10.08
CA GLU A 229 3.45 24.52 -9.39
C GLU A 229 3.27 23.15 -10.04
N CYS A 230 3.53 22.10 -9.27
CA CYS A 230 3.40 20.74 -9.76
C CYS A 230 1.89 20.52 -9.88
N SER A 231 1.27 21.17 -10.87
CA SER A 231 -0.01 20.82 -11.42
C SER A 231 0.22 19.51 -12.15
N ALA A 232 0.45 18.45 -11.39
CA ALA A 232 0.15 17.11 -11.83
C ALA A 232 -1.36 17.12 -12.09
N ARG A 233 -1.73 17.45 -13.34
CA ARG A 233 -2.99 16.96 -13.88
C ARG A 233 -2.79 15.45 -13.98
N PHE A 234 -3.21 14.75 -12.94
CA PHE A 234 -3.64 13.37 -13.07
C PHE A 234 -4.93 13.35 -13.88
#